data_AF-A0A4Q7PHG4-F1
#
_entry.id   AF-A0A4Q7PHG4-F1
#
_cell.length_a   1.000
_cell.length_b   1.000
_cell.length_c   1.000
_cell.angle_alpha   90.00
_cell.angle_beta   90.00
_cell.angle_gamma   90.00
#
_symmetry.space_group_name_H-M   'P 1'
#
loop_
_entity.id
_entity.type
_entity.pdbx_description
1 polymer ?
#
loop_
_entity_poly.entity_id
_entity_poly.type
_entity_poly.pdbx_seq_one_letter_code
_entity_poly.pdbx_strand_id
1 'polypeptide(L)'
;MKILVGFSRIFVAILFIFSGFVKLNDPLGFSYKLQEYFSEGVLNLEFLIPFSLLLAIFLVIFEIVLGVTLLLGYLQKFTLWSLLLMIVFFTFLTFYSAYFNKVTDCGCFGDALPLTPWESFTKDVILLVLILILFAGRKYITPIKPVAIHKYVVFVVFSACLVFGYYVLMHLPAIDFRAYKIGANIEKGMEVPPNAPEAVFEYSWKFKVNGEEKIVTTNGSYPDVDGEFIGVETTTIKEGYVPPIHDFSITSLDGQDYTDEFLAQKNVILVIMYNLVKSEAEGLRAIKEPIDRAMELGYTVIGLTASSEEDIKEVKDTFNLNFDFYTTDETALKTVIRSNPGIVQLKEGTIVDKLHWNDVNELELQKVEPAKPLLNQRLKGQLDSIVSLDQKGRNEDEISWEEQQVIDSTNTVFIEKVFDTYGYPGKSLVGEESSSAAWLVIQHSDKIDQYLPLIKEAAEKDEIPFRLAAMMEDRSLMQNNKEQIYGTQGTVITTKNNKTVPLIWPIKNPEDVNERRNAAGFDSTVEEYCQGLLGVEYKVYTLEEVNNMKQK
;
A
#
# COMPACT_ATOMS: atom_id res chain seq x y z
N MET A 1 -39.16 -6.89 43.04
CA MET A 1 -39.49 -7.30 41.66
C MET A 1 -39.82 -6.13 40.72
N LYS A 2 -40.84 -5.28 40.99
CA LYS A 2 -41.20 -4.17 40.08
C LYS A 2 -40.04 -3.18 39.81
N ILE A 3 -39.32 -2.75 40.85
CA ILE A 3 -38.17 -1.84 40.73
C ILE A 3 -37.05 -2.51 39.92
N LEU A 4 -36.73 -3.76 40.26
CA LEU A 4 -35.71 -4.55 39.58
C LEU A 4 -36.01 -4.69 38.06
N VAL A 5 -37.25 -5.04 37.70
CA VAL A 5 -37.70 -5.13 36.30
C VAL A 5 -37.64 -3.76 35.61
N GLY A 6 -38.01 -2.68 36.31
CA GLY A 6 -37.91 -1.32 35.76
C GLY A 6 -36.47 -0.92 35.45
N PHE A 7 -35.55 -1.18 36.37
CA PHE A 7 -34.11 -0.96 36.18
C PHE A 7 -33.57 -1.81 35.03
N SER A 8 -33.77 -3.13 35.07
CA SER A 8 -33.31 -4.05 34.02
C SER A 8 -33.85 -3.65 32.65
N ARG A 9 -35.10 -3.17 32.57
CA ARG A 9 -35.73 -2.75 31.31
C ARG A 9 -35.01 -1.55 30.72
N ILE A 10 -34.78 -0.51 31.52
CA ILE A 10 -34.12 0.72 31.07
C ILE A 10 -32.66 0.41 30.71
N PHE A 11 -31.94 -0.29 31.59
CA PHE A 11 -30.53 -0.61 31.39
C PHE A 11 -30.29 -1.46 30.14
N VAL A 12 -31.02 -2.58 29.99
CA VAL A 12 -30.91 -3.45 28.80
C VAL A 12 -31.34 -2.72 27.54
N ALA A 13 -32.42 -1.93 27.58
CA ALA A 13 -32.87 -1.18 26.41
C ALA A 13 -31.83 -0.15 25.93
N ILE A 14 -31.27 0.65 26.85
CA ILE A 14 -30.25 1.65 26.51
C ILE A 14 -29.00 0.97 25.98
N LEU A 15 -28.55 -0.12 26.61
CA LEU A 15 -27.35 -0.82 26.18
C LEU A 15 -27.49 -1.41 24.77
N PHE A 16 -28.63 -2.02 24.44
CA PHE A 16 -28.89 -2.55 23.10
C PHE A 16 -29.04 -1.44 22.04
N ILE A 17 -29.67 -0.31 22.39
CA ILE A 17 -29.75 0.85 21.48
C ILE A 17 -28.36 1.42 21.22
N PHE A 18 -27.55 1.59 22.26
CA PHE A 18 -26.20 2.14 22.15
C PHE A 18 -25.27 1.20 21.37
N SER A 19 -25.22 -0.08 21.75
CA SER A 19 -24.45 -1.13 21.06
C SER A 19 -24.86 -1.25 19.59
N GLY A 20 -26.16 -1.32 19.32
CA GLY A 20 -26.68 -1.32 17.95
C GLY A 20 -26.31 -0.04 17.18
N PHE A 21 -26.44 1.14 17.78
CA PHE A 21 -26.07 2.38 17.09
C PHE A 21 -24.58 2.43 16.71
N VAL A 22 -23.69 2.03 17.61
CA VAL A 22 -22.24 2.01 17.32
C VAL A 22 -21.92 1.04 16.19
N LYS A 23 -22.51 -0.16 16.18
CA LYS A 23 -22.36 -1.10 15.06
C LYS A 23 -23.02 -0.59 13.77
N LEU A 24 -24.08 0.21 13.86
CA LEU A 24 -24.76 0.77 12.68
C LEU A 24 -23.97 1.91 12.06
N ASN A 25 -23.16 2.61 12.87
CA ASN A 25 -22.23 3.61 12.40
C ASN A 25 -21.08 2.99 11.58
N ASP A 26 -20.69 1.74 11.87
CA ASP A 26 -19.71 0.98 11.07
C ASP A 26 -20.19 -0.48 10.81
N PRO A 27 -21.19 -0.66 9.92
CA PRO A 27 -21.74 -1.98 9.64
C PRO A 27 -20.76 -2.84 8.83
N LEU A 28 -19.86 -2.22 8.07
CA LEU A 28 -18.82 -2.90 7.32
C LEU A 28 -17.78 -3.53 8.26
N GLY A 29 -17.31 -2.79 9.28
CA GLY A 29 -16.45 -3.32 10.33
C GLY A 29 -17.10 -4.50 11.08
N PHE A 30 -18.37 -4.37 11.46
CA PHE A 30 -19.09 -5.49 12.08
C PHE A 30 -19.24 -6.70 11.14
N SER A 31 -19.39 -6.47 9.82
CA SER A 31 -19.45 -7.55 8.84
C SER A 31 -18.14 -8.34 8.74
N TYR A 32 -16.98 -7.70 8.89
CA TYR A 32 -15.69 -8.39 8.91
C TYR A 32 -15.56 -9.31 10.12
N LYS A 33 -16.06 -8.88 11.29
CA LYS A 33 -16.14 -9.74 12.48
C LYS A 33 -17.03 -10.96 12.25
N LEU A 34 -18.17 -10.79 11.58
CA LEU A 34 -19.00 -11.94 11.21
C LEU A 34 -18.26 -12.90 10.25
N GLN A 35 -17.48 -12.39 9.30
CA GLN A 35 -16.66 -13.23 8.41
C GLN A 35 -15.62 -14.03 9.20
N GLU A 36 -14.94 -13.42 10.18
CA GLU A 36 -14.01 -14.12 11.08
C GLU A 36 -14.73 -15.28 11.80
N TYR A 37 -15.92 -15.05 12.35
CA TYR A 37 -16.71 -16.12 12.98
C TYR A 37 -17.15 -17.22 12.00
N PHE A 38 -17.45 -16.88 10.75
CA PHE A 38 -17.90 -17.85 9.74
C PHE A 38 -16.75 -18.64 9.09
N SER A 39 -15.51 -18.22 9.27
CA SER A 39 -14.32 -18.90 8.72
C SER A 39 -14.17 -20.35 9.20
N GLU A 40 -13.42 -21.16 8.44
CA GLU A 40 -13.07 -22.55 8.78
C GLU A 40 -12.50 -22.68 10.20
N GLY A 41 -11.68 -21.71 10.63
CA GLY A 41 -10.98 -21.73 11.92
C GLY A 41 -11.86 -21.54 13.16
N VAL A 42 -13.14 -21.17 12.99
CA VAL A 42 -14.07 -20.85 14.09
C VAL A 42 -15.34 -21.71 14.02
N LEU A 43 -16.31 -21.35 13.16
CA LEU A 43 -17.58 -22.09 13.04
C LEU A 43 -17.67 -22.94 11.77
N ASN A 44 -16.76 -22.72 10.80
CA ASN A 44 -16.76 -23.41 9.51
C ASN A 44 -18.09 -23.28 8.76
N LEU A 45 -18.58 -22.04 8.65
CA LEU A 45 -19.84 -21.65 8.00
C LEU A 45 -19.57 -20.72 6.81
N GLU A 46 -18.56 -21.03 5.99
CA GLU A 46 -18.07 -20.12 4.94
C GLU A 46 -19.14 -19.73 3.91
N PHE A 47 -20.17 -20.55 3.73
CA PHE A 47 -21.32 -20.22 2.89
C PHE A 47 -22.08 -18.96 3.33
N LEU A 48 -21.91 -18.51 4.59
CA LEU A 48 -22.48 -17.27 5.12
C LEU A 48 -21.59 -16.04 4.86
N ILE A 49 -20.31 -16.22 4.52
CA ILE A 49 -19.35 -15.12 4.28
C ILE A 49 -19.89 -14.10 3.27
N PRO A 50 -20.42 -14.50 2.09
CA PRO A 50 -20.98 -13.56 1.11
C PRO A 50 -22.17 -12.74 1.63
N PHE A 51 -22.88 -13.25 2.64
CA PHE A 51 -24.05 -12.60 3.22
C PHE A 51 -23.71 -11.77 4.48
N SER A 52 -22.44 -11.69 4.89
CA SER A 52 -22.05 -11.10 6.17
C SER A 52 -22.46 -9.64 6.31
N LEU A 53 -22.35 -8.83 5.25
CA LEU A 53 -22.77 -7.42 5.30
C LEU A 53 -24.29 -7.28 5.47
N LEU A 54 -25.07 -8.09 4.74
CA LEU A 54 -26.53 -8.11 4.87
C LEU A 54 -26.96 -8.55 6.28
N LEU A 55 -26.30 -9.58 6.82
CA LEU A 55 -26.54 -10.07 8.17
C LEU A 55 -26.14 -9.05 9.24
N ALA A 56 -25.00 -8.36 9.06
CA ALA A 56 -24.55 -7.30 9.94
C ALA A 56 -25.60 -6.18 10.05
N ILE A 57 -26.03 -5.63 8.92
CA ILE A 57 -27.06 -4.57 8.88
C ILE A 57 -28.36 -5.06 9.52
N PHE A 58 -28.82 -6.27 9.17
CA PHE A 58 -30.05 -6.83 9.74
C PHE A 58 -29.97 -6.97 11.27
N LEU A 59 -28.92 -7.61 11.79
CA LEU A 59 -28.76 -7.88 13.22
C LEU A 59 -28.67 -6.58 14.02
N VAL A 60 -27.95 -5.60 13.50
CA VAL A 60 -27.75 -4.31 14.16
C VAL A 60 -29.04 -3.49 14.22
N ILE A 61 -29.77 -3.40 13.09
CA ILE A 61 -31.08 -2.73 13.07
C ILE A 61 -32.05 -3.45 14.01
N PHE A 62 -32.02 -4.79 13.99
CA PHE A 62 -32.84 -5.60 14.88
C PHE A 62 -32.52 -5.34 16.36
N GLU A 63 -31.24 -5.19 16.72
CA GLU A 63 -30.78 -4.86 18.07
C GLU A 63 -31.36 -3.52 18.56
N ILE A 64 -31.26 -2.46 17.73
CA ILE A 64 -31.80 -1.13 18.05
C ILE A 64 -33.33 -1.20 18.20
N VAL A 65 -34.03 -1.86 17.26
CA VAL A 65 -35.49 -2.01 17.31
C VAL A 65 -35.93 -2.79 18.55
N LEU A 66 -35.23 -3.85 18.94
CA LEU A 66 -35.51 -4.59 20.18
C LEU A 66 -35.29 -3.72 21.43
N GLY A 67 -34.22 -2.92 21.46
CA GLY A 67 -34.00 -1.97 22.55
C GLY A 67 -35.13 -0.93 22.66
N VAL A 68 -35.57 -0.35 21.54
CA VAL A 68 -36.69 0.61 21.51
C VAL A 68 -38.02 -0.05 21.89
N THR A 69 -38.33 -1.24 21.36
CA THR A 69 -39.58 -1.94 21.72
C THR A 69 -39.60 -2.33 23.20
N LEU A 70 -38.46 -2.71 23.79
CA LEU A 70 -38.32 -2.96 25.22
C LEU A 70 -38.55 -1.68 26.03
N LEU A 71 -37.98 -0.54 25.61
CA LEU A 71 -38.17 0.75 26.27
C LEU A 71 -39.64 1.19 26.23
N LEU A 72 -40.33 1.02 25.10
CA LEU A 72 -41.75 1.33 24.95
C LEU A 72 -42.68 0.33 25.66
N GLY A 73 -42.20 -0.90 25.90
CA GLY A 73 -43.02 -2.01 26.40
C GLY A 73 -44.00 -2.52 25.33
N TYR A 74 -43.61 -2.39 24.05
CA TYR A 74 -44.38 -2.81 22.89
C TYR A 74 -44.00 -4.22 22.45
N LEU A 75 -44.95 -5.02 21.94
CA LEU A 75 -44.73 -6.41 21.49
C LEU A 75 -43.93 -7.29 22.47
N GLN A 76 -44.17 -7.07 23.77
CA GLN A 76 -43.35 -7.58 24.85
C GLN A 76 -42.96 -9.07 24.75
N LYS A 77 -43.89 -9.96 24.39
CA LYS A 77 -43.59 -11.40 24.25
C LYS A 77 -42.53 -11.65 23.18
N PHE A 78 -42.68 -11.02 22.02
CA PHE A 78 -41.73 -11.09 20.92
C PHE A 78 -40.38 -10.51 21.36
N THR A 79 -40.37 -9.28 21.88
CA THR A 79 -39.13 -8.61 22.30
C THR A 79 -38.34 -9.44 23.31
N LEU A 80 -38.98 -9.97 24.35
CA LEU A 80 -38.28 -10.74 25.37
C LEU A 80 -37.73 -12.08 24.86
N TRP A 81 -38.46 -12.78 23.99
CA TRP A 81 -37.98 -14.01 23.39
C TRP A 81 -36.82 -13.76 22.41
N SER A 82 -36.92 -12.71 21.59
CA SER A 82 -35.86 -12.32 20.67
C SER A 82 -34.59 -11.89 21.40
N LEU A 83 -34.72 -11.08 22.45
CA LEU A 83 -33.59 -10.69 23.30
C LEU A 83 -32.94 -11.91 23.96
N LEU A 84 -33.74 -12.84 24.48
CA LEU A 84 -33.23 -14.05 25.12
C LEU A 84 -32.48 -14.95 24.12
N LEU A 85 -33.05 -15.18 22.93
CA LEU A 85 -32.39 -15.99 21.90
C LEU A 85 -31.07 -15.35 21.46
N MET A 86 -31.08 -14.04 21.22
CA MET A 86 -29.91 -13.32 20.73
C MET A 86 -28.81 -13.27 21.79
N ILE A 87 -29.13 -12.99 23.06
CA ILE A 87 -28.11 -12.97 24.11
C ILE A 87 -27.56 -14.36 24.40
N VAL A 88 -28.37 -15.42 24.35
CA VAL A 88 -27.87 -16.80 24.52
C VAL A 88 -26.91 -17.16 23.39
N PHE A 89 -27.26 -16.80 22.14
CA PHE A 89 -26.39 -17.00 20.98
C PHE A 89 -25.07 -16.24 21.11
N PHE A 90 -25.11 -14.93 21.42
CA PHE A 90 -23.88 -14.15 21.60
C PHE A 90 -23.06 -14.60 22.80
N THR A 91 -23.69 -14.96 23.93
CA THR A 91 -22.98 -15.52 25.10
C THR A 91 -22.21 -16.79 24.72
N PHE A 92 -22.77 -17.64 23.85
CA PHE A 92 -22.07 -18.81 23.33
C PHE A 92 -20.88 -18.42 22.45
N LEU A 93 -21.04 -17.45 21.53
CA LEU A 93 -19.95 -16.98 20.67
C LEU A 93 -18.83 -16.32 21.46
N THR A 94 -19.16 -15.46 22.42
CA THR A 94 -18.17 -14.77 23.26
C THR A 94 -17.45 -15.75 24.19
N PHE A 95 -18.15 -16.76 24.72
CA PHE A 95 -17.50 -17.86 25.43
C PHE A 95 -16.54 -18.65 24.54
N TYR A 96 -16.96 -19.02 23.34
CA TYR A 96 -16.13 -19.77 22.39
C TYR A 96 -14.85 -18.99 22.05
N SER A 97 -14.98 -17.71 21.72
CA SER A 97 -13.85 -16.83 21.44
C SER A 97 -12.91 -16.69 22.64
N ALA A 98 -13.44 -16.53 23.86
CA ALA A 98 -12.65 -16.40 25.09
C ALA A 98 -11.95 -17.69 25.52
N TYR A 99 -12.58 -18.85 25.30
CA TYR A 99 -12.03 -20.14 25.70
C TYR A 99 -10.99 -20.67 24.72
N PHE A 100 -11.21 -20.48 23.41
CA PHE A 100 -10.32 -20.99 22.35
C PHE A 100 -9.33 -19.95 21.81
N ASN A 101 -9.34 -18.71 22.32
CA ASN A 101 -8.51 -17.58 21.86
C ASN A 101 -8.55 -17.39 20.32
N LYS A 102 -9.74 -17.53 19.72
CA LYS A 102 -9.92 -17.51 18.26
C LYS A 102 -10.18 -16.14 17.67
N VAL A 103 -10.89 -15.28 18.41
CA VAL A 103 -11.27 -13.93 17.98
C VAL A 103 -10.97 -12.99 19.13
N THR A 104 -10.14 -11.98 18.90
CA THR A 104 -9.65 -11.06 19.95
C THR A 104 -10.64 -9.95 20.29
N ASP A 105 -11.54 -9.61 19.37
CA ASP A 105 -12.63 -8.64 19.57
C ASP A 105 -13.97 -9.20 19.08
N CYS A 106 -14.92 -9.35 20.01
CA CYS A 106 -16.26 -9.87 19.73
C CYS A 106 -17.18 -8.87 18.99
N GLY A 107 -16.74 -7.64 18.74
CA GLY A 107 -17.43 -6.63 17.93
C GLY A 107 -18.70 -6.06 18.58
N CYS A 108 -18.90 -6.27 19.88
CA CYS A 108 -20.15 -5.90 20.55
C CYS A 108 -20.40 -4.39 20.60
N PHE A 109 -19.35 -3.58 20.78
CA PHE A 109 -19.44 -2.11 20.74
C PHE A 109 -18.59 -1.53 19.60
N GLY A 110 -18.24 -2.35 18.59
CA GLY A 110 -17.28 -1.99 17.55
C GLY A 110 -16.00 -1.35 18.12
N ASP A 111 -15.41 -0.46 17.35
CA ASP A 111 -14.16 0.22 17.72
C ASP A 111 -14.35 1.31 18.81
N ALA A 112 -15.59 1.60 19.25
CA ALA A 112 -15.83 2.64 20.25
C ALA A 112 -15.40 2.22 21.67
N LEU A 113 -15.56 0.93 21.99
CA LEU A 113 -15.17 0.33 23.26
C LEU A 113 -14.67 -1.09 23.00
N PRO A 114 -13.40 -1.27 22.60
CA PRO A 114 -12.82 -2.59 22.40
C PRO A 114 -12.80 -3.32 23.75
N LEU A 115 -13.37 -4.52 23.78
CA LEU A 115 -13.43 -5.37 24.96
C LEU A 115 -12.66 -6.64 24.71
N THR A 116 -11.88 -7.09 25.69
CA THR A 116 -11.26 -8.40 25.64
C THR A 116 -12.33 -9.51 25.56
N PRO A 117 -11.99 -10.72 25.09
CA PRO A 117 -12.97 -11.81 24.98
C PRO A 117 -13.66 -12.13 26.32
N TRP A 118 -12.91 -12.12 27.43
CA TRP A 118 -13.45 -12.37 28.77
C TRP A 118 -14.35 -11.24 29.29
N GLU A 119 -14.02 -9.97 28.99
CA GLU A 119 -14.89 -8.84 29.32
C GLU A 119 -16.20 -8.90 28.52
N SER A 120 -16.11 -9.22 27.22
CA SER A 120 -17.27 -9.40 26.35
C SER A 120 -18.19 -10.52 26.85
N PHE A 121 -17.63 -11.69 27.21
CA PHE A 121 -18.38 -12.81 27.77
C PHE A 121 -19.05 -12.43 29.11
N THR A 122 -18.31 -11.78 30.01
CA THR A 122 -18.84 -11.38 31.33
C THR A 122 -20.02 -10.41 31.17
N LYS A 123 -19.90 -9.43 30.26
CA LYS A 123 -20.97 -8.49 29.93
C LYS A 123 -22.21 -9.22 29.39
N ASP A 124 -22.03 -10.20 28.50
CA ASP A 124 -23.15 -10.99 27.96
C ASP A 124 -23.85 -11.83 29.04
N VAL A 125 -23.10 -12.42 29.98
CA VAL A 125 -23.66 -13.14 31.14
C VAL A 125 -24.47 -12.19 32.04
N ILE A 126 -23.97 -10.98 32.32
CA ILE A 126 -24.73 -9.97 33.09
C ILE A 126 -26.03 -9.61 32.37
N LEU A 127 -25.96 -9.38 31.04
CA LEU A 127 -27.14 -9.09 30.23
C LEU A 127 -28.13 -10.25 30.21
N LEU A 128 -27.65 -11.50 30.11
CA LEU A 128 -28.48 -12.70 30.19
C LEU A 128 -29.22 -12.76 31.51
N VAL A 129 -28.56 -12.51 32.65
CA VAL A 129 -29.22 -12.48 33.97
C VAL A 129 -30.30 -11.38 34.03
N LEU A 130 -30.00 -10.18 33.53
CA LEU A 130 -30.98 -9.09 33.48
C LEU A 130 -32.17 -9.42 32.57
N ILE A 131 -31.94 -10.08 31.43
CA ILE A 131 -32.99 -10.54 30.52
C ILE A 131 -33.84 -11.64 31.15
N LEU A 132 -33.26 -12.57 31.92
CA LEU A 132 -34.01 -13.57 32.68
C LEU A 132 -34.90 -12.92 33.76
N ILE A 133 -34.41 -11.88 34.42
CA ILE A 133 -35.23 -11.06 35.35
C ILE A 133 -36.41 -10.41 34.61
N LEU A 134 -36.18 -9.84 33.42
CA LEU A 134 -37.24 -9.27 32.57
C LEU A 134 -38.26 -10.33 32.13
N PHE A 135 -37.78 -11.53 31.81
CA PHE A 135 -38.61 -12.64 31.36
C PHE A 135 -39.51 -13.17 32.50
N ALA A 136 -38.96 -13.38 33.69
CA ALA A 136 -39.71 -13.77 34.88
C ALA A 136 -40.65 -12.63 35.37
N GLY A 137 -40.17 -11.40 35.25
CA GLY A 137 -40.85 -10.18 35.65
C GLY A 137 -41.77 -9.57 34.59
N ARG A 138 -42.05 -10.30 33.50
CA ARG A 138 -42.75 -9.79 32.31
C ARG A 138 -44.04 -9.03 32.65
N LYS A 139 -44.83 -9.47 33.63
CA LYS A 139 -46.06 -8.78 34.04
C LYS A 139 -45.89 -7.31 34.47
N TYR A 140 -44.68 -6.88 34.83
CA TYR A 140 -44.38 -5.50 35.24
C TYR A 140 -43.93 -4.60 34.08
N ILE A 141 -43.70 -5.14 32.89
CA ILE A 141 -43.34 -4.37 31.69
C ILE A 141 -44.64 -3.84 31.08
N THR A 142 -45.03 -2.65 31.50
CA THR A 142 -46.23 -1.98 31.00
C THR A 142 -45.90 -1.04 29.83
N PRO A 143 -46.73 -1.01 28.78
CA PRO A 143 -46.55 -0.08 27.66
C PRO A 143 -46.63 1.37 28.11
N ILE A 144 -45.77 2.24 27.56
CA ILE A 144 -45.90 3.69 27.72
C ILE A 144 -47.17 4.15 26.97
N LYS A 145 -47.93 5.10 27.53
CA LYS A 145 -49.12 5.64 26.86
C LYS A 145 -48.73 6.87 26.03
N PRO A 146 -49.32 7.06 24.83
CA PRO A 146 -50.37 6.26 24.19
C PRO A 146 -49.83 5.10 23.32
N VAL A 147 -50.38 3.89 23.51
CA VAL A 147 -49.92 2.65 22.84
C VAL A 147 -50.08 2.69 21.31
N ALA A 148 -51.06 3.45 20.80
CA ALA A 148 -51.33 3.57 19.37
C ALA A 148 -50.15 4.14 18.57
N ILE A 149 -49.25 4.90 19.23
CA ILE A 149 -48.10 5.54 18.60
C ILE A 149 -46.92 4.57 18.43
N HIS A 150 -46.85 3.48 19.21
CA HIS A 150 -45.67 2.60 19.24
C HIS A 150 -45.31 2.01 17.87
N LYS A 151 -46.30 1.59 17.08
CA LYS A 151 -46.05 1.05 15.73
C LYS A 151 -45.40 2.07 14.80
N TYR A 152 -45.77 3.36 14.93
CA TYR A 152 -45.21 4.44 14.13
C TYR A 152 -43.80 4.79 14.61
N VAL A 153 -43.55 4.80 15.92
CA VAL A 153 -42.20 5.00 16.48
C VAL A 153 -41.25 3.91 15.99
N VAL A 154 -41.66 2.65 16.08
CA VAL A 154 -40.84 1.52 15.59
C VAL A 154 -40.59 1.63 14.08
N PHE A 155 -41.61 1.98 13.30
CA PHE A 155 -41.45 2.18 11.86
C PHE A 155 -40.46 3.32 11.54
N VAL A 156 -40.60 4.47 12.20
CA VAL A 156 -39.69 5.61 12.02
C VAL A 156 -38.26 5.25 12.42
N VAL A 157 -38.06 4.58 13.57
CA VAL A 157 -36.72 4.14 14.00
C VAL A 157 -36.12 3.16 12.98
N PHE A 158 -36.89 2.18 12.52
CA PHE A 158 -36.43 1.23 11.50
C PHE A 158 -36.04 1.93 10.20
N SER A 159 -36.88 2.83 9.68
CA SER A 159 -36.57 3.62 8.48
C SER A 159 -35.36 4.53 8.68
N ALA A 160 -35.23 5.17 9.85
CA ALA A 160 -34.07 6.00 10.17
C ALA A 160 -32.78 5.17 10.20
N CYS A 161 -32.83 3.94 10.75
CA CYS A 161 -31.68 3.05 10.74
C CYS A 161 -31.29 2.61 9.33
N LEU A 162 -32.27 2.37 8.44
CA LEU A 162 -31.99 2.05 7.03
C LEU A 162 -31.35 3.24 6.29
N VAL A 163 -31.88 4.45 6.47
CA VAL A 163 -31.32 5.66 5.86
C VAL A 163 -29.92 5.93 6.37
N PHE A 164 -29.70 5.81 7.68
CA PHE A 164 -28.38 6.00 8.29
C PHE A 164 -27.39 4.91 7.86
N GLY A 165 -27.82 3.64 7.83
CA GLY A 165 -27.00 2.53 7.34
C GLY A 165 -26.61 2.69 5.87
N TYR A 166 -27.53 3.16 5.02
CA TYR A 166 -27.22 3.51 3.63
C TYR A 166 -26.22 4.67 3.55
N TYR A 167 -26.43 5.72 4.35
CA TYR A 167 -25.52 6.87 4.38
C TYR A 167 -24.09 6.47 4.74
N VAL A 168 -23.86 5.72 5.83
CA VAL A 168 -22.49 5.37 6.24
C VAL A 168 -21.78 4.40 5.30
N LEU A 169 -22.53 3.63 4.50
CA LEU A 169 -21.98 2.80 3.44
C LEU A 169 -21.62 3.60 2.18
N MET A 170 -22.17 4.80 2.03
CA MET A 170 -21.91 5.67 0.89
C MET A 170 -20.98 6.85 1.22
N HIS A 171 -20.81 7.22 2.50
CA HIS A 171 -20.13 8.46 2.92
C HIS A 171 -19.18 8.31 4.13
N LEU A 172 -18.64 7.11 4.37
CA LEU A 172 -17.91 6.72 5.58
C LEU A 172 -18.75 6.75 6.89
N PRO A 173 -18.28 6.09 7.96
CA PRO A 173 -18.88 6.22 9.29
C PRO A 173 -18.97 7.68 9.76
N ALA A 174 -20.14 8.07 10.29
CA ALA A 174 -20.38 9.43 10.77
C ALA A 174 -19.47 9.82 11.96
N ILE A 175 -19.06 8.83 12.76
CA ILE A 175 -18.08 8.98 13.83
C ILE A 175 -16.98 7.95 13.62
N ASP A 176 -15.73 8.41 13.49
CA ASP A 176 -14.58 7.51 13.39
C ASP A 176 -13.99 7.22 14.77
N PHE A 177 -14.22 6.01 15.27
CA PHE A 177 -13.68 5.54 16.55
C PHE A 177 -12.30 4.88 16.43
N ARG A 178 -11.79 4.69 15.21
CA ARG A 178 -10.54 3.95 14.94
C ARG A 178 -9.31 4.80 15.24
N ALA A 179 -8.15 4.14 15.31
CA ALA A 179 -6.86 4.80 15.51
C ALA A 179 -6.53 5.82 14.39
N TYR A 180 -7.06 5.60 13.18
CA TYR A 180 -6.83 6.42 11.99
C TYR A 180 -7.90 7.52 11.77
N LYS A 181 -8.50 8.07 12.82
CA LYS A 181 -9.45 9.19 12.69
C LYS A 181 -8.74 10.47 12.22
N ILE A 182 -9.49 11.39 11.63
CA ILE A 182 -8.98 12.72 11.25
C ILE A 182 -8.32 13.39 12.47
N GLY A 183 -7.12 13.94 12.26
CA GLY A 183 -6.27 14.55 13.28
C GLY A 183 -5.30 13.59 13.98
N ALA A 184 -5.44 12.27 13.80
CA ALA A 184 -4.47 11.30 14.31
C ALA A 184 -3.18 11.35 13.48
N ASN A 185 -2.03 11.09 14.13
CA ASN A 185 -0.74 10.96 13.47
C ASN A 185 -0.32 9.49 13.49
N ILE A 186 -0.04 8.94 12.30
CA ILE A 186 0.22 7.51 12.11
C ILE A 186 1.52 7.11 12.83
N GLU A 187 2.60 7.87 12.63
CA GLU A 187 3.91 7.62 13.26
C GLU A 187 3.81 7.62 14.78
N LYS A 188 3.20 8.66 15.37
CA LYS A 188 2.96 8.72 16.82
C LYS A 188 2.03 7.62 17.33
N GLY A 189 1.13 7.12 16.47
CA GLY A 189 0.25 6.01 16.80
C GLY A 189 0.96 4.66 16.82
N MET A 190 2.14 4.55 16.19
CA MET A 190 3.03 3.38 16.19
C MET A 190 4.02 3.38 17.35
N GLU A 191 4.25 4.53 17.97
CA GLU A 191 5.19 4.65 19.09
C GLU A 191 4.75 3.84 20.31
N VAL A 192 5.68 3.07 20.87
CA VAL A 192 5.53 2.44 22.19
C VAL A 192 6.03 3.42 23.26
N PRO A 193 5.19 3.83 24.23
CA PRO A 193 5.62 4.72 25.31
C PRO A 193 6.80 4.14 26.11
N PRO A 194 7.75 4.96 26.61
CA PRO A 194 8.92 4.46 27.35
C PRO A 194 8.59 3.68 28.63
N ASN A 195 7.41 3.90 29.21
CA ASN A 195 6.92 3.21 30.42
C ASN A 195 5.83 2.17 30.10
N ALA A 196 5.73 1.75 28.85
CA ALA A 196 4.72 0.80 28.42
C ALA A 196 4.97 -0.59 29.04
N PRO A 197 3.93 -1.31 29.46
CA PRO A 197 4.08 -2.67 29.96
C PRO A 197 4.75 -3.57 28.92
N GLU A 198 5.87 -4.20 29.28
CA GLU A 198 6.49 -5.23 28.44
C GLU A 198 5.73 -6.55 28.54
N ALA A 199 5.82 -7.35 27.47
CA ALA A 199 5.29 -8.71 27.47
C ALA A 199 6.06 -9.57 28.47
N VAL A 200 5.34 -10.29 29.33
CA VAL A 200 5.93 -11.22 30.29
C VAL A 200 5.73 -12.63 29.76
N PHE A 201 6.83 -13.27 29.38
CA PHE A 201 6.86 -14.66 28.93
C PHE A 201 7.26 -15.57 30.07
N GLU A 202 6.55 -16.69 30.16
CA GLU A 202 6.88 -17.80 31.04
C GLU A 202 7.31 -19.00 30.19
N TYR A 203 8.48 -19.55 30.52
CA TYR A 203 9.06 -20.69 29.83
C TYR A 203 8.94 -21.92 30.71
N SER A 204 8.12 -22.87 30.27
CA SER A 204 7.94 -24.17 30.91
C SER A 204 8.86 -25.19 30.25
N TRP A 205 9.99 -25.45 30.89
CA TRP A 205 11.01 -26.38 30.43
C TRP A 205 10.70 -27.79 30.93
N LYS A 206 10.56 -28.75 30.03
CA LYS A 206 10.32 -30.15 30.35
C LYS A 206 11.65 -30.92 30.34
N PHE A 207 11.96 -31.60 31.44
CA PHE A 207 13.14 -32.45 31.62
C PHE A 207 12.74 -33.88 31.96
N LYS A 208 13.58 -34.83 31.58
CA LYS A 208 13.53 -36.21 32.04
C LYS A 208 14.57 -36.39 33.15
N VAL A 209 14.12 -36.51 34.39
CA VAL A 209 14.98 -36.73 35.55
C VAL A 209 14.67 -38.11 36.12
N ASN A 210 15.64 -39.02 36.14
CA ASN A 210 15.49 -40.39 36.65
C ASN A 210 14.33 -41.20 36.02
N GLY A 211 13.96 -40.90 34.76
CA GLY A 211 12.88 -41.58 34.04
C GLY A 211 11.49 -40.97 34.22
N GLU A 212 11.33 -39.96 35.08
CA GLU A 212 10.10 -39.20 35.27
C GLU A 212 10.18 -37.82 34.58
N GLU A 213 9.06 -37.36 34.02
CA GLU A 213 8.96 -36.02 33.43
C GLU A 213 8.79 -34.96 34.53
N LYS A 214 9.63 -33.93 34.50
CA LYS A 214 9.59 -32.78 35.41
C LYS A 214 9.53 -31.49 34.61
N ILE A 215 8.55 -30.65 34.89
CA ILE A 215 8.42 -29.32 34.28
C ILE A 215 8.98 -28.27 35.26
N VAL A 216 9.84 -27.38 34.77
CA VAL A 216 10.41 -26.26 35.53
C VAL A 216 10.12 -24.96 34.79
N THR A 217 9.57 -24.01 35.52
CA THR A 217 9.07 -22.75 34.98
C THR A 217 10.05 -21.61 35.26
N THR A 218 10.37 -20.78 34.26
CA THR A 218 11.31 -19.64 34.37
C THR A 218 10.84 -18.44 33.55
N ASN A 219 11.41 -17.27 33.80
CA ASN A 219 11.15 -16.05 33.01
C ASN A 219 12.20 -15.82 31.90
N GLY A 220 12.71 -16.91 31.29
CA GLY A 220 13.65 -16.87 30.14
C GLY A 220 15.05 -17.40 30.43
N SER A 221 15.43 -17.56 31.70
CA SER A 221 16.69 -18.20 32.08
C SER A 221 16.58 -19.73 31.98
N TYR A 222 17.56 -20.40 31.37
CA TYR A 222 17.60 -21.87 31.38
C TYR A 222 17.70 -22.41 32.83
N PRO A 223 16.82 -23.32 33.26
CA PRO A 223 16.79 -23.80 34.64
C PRO A 223 17.92 -24.81 34.92
N ASP A 224 18.49 -24.72 36.12
CA ASP A 224 19.55 -25.63 36.59
C ASP A 224 18.92 -26.95 37.09
N VAL A 225 18.78 -27.92 36.17
CA VAL A 225 18.16 -29.23 36.41
C VAL A 225 19.04 -30.33 35.83
N ASP A 226 19.40 -31.30 36.67
CA ASP A 226 20.23 -32.45 36.31
C ASP A 226 19.36 -33.53 35.63
N GLY A 227 19.07 -33.34 34.33
CA GLY A 227 18.19 -34.21 33.53
C GLY A 227 18.27 -33.95 32.03
N GLU A 228 17.72 -34.86 31.23
CA GLU A 228 17.70 -34.74 29.76
C GLU A 228 16.59 -33.77 29.34
N PHE A 229 16.92 -32.74 28.56
CA PHE A 229 15.96 -31.76 28.05
C PHE A 229 15.03 -32.40 27.01
N ILE A 230 13.72 -32.29 27.23
CA ILE A 230 12.68 -32.81 26.32
C ILE A 230 12.15 -31.69 25.40
N GLY A 231 11.87 -30.51 25.95
CA GLY A 231 11.27 -29.40 25.20
C GLY A 231 10.92 -28.21 26.07
N VAL A 232 10.65 -27.06 25.45
CA VAL A 232 10.21 -25.83 26.13
C VAL A 232 8.91 -25.35 25.52
N GLU A 233 7.93 -25.08 26.36
CA GLU A 233 6.70 -24.40 25.98
C GLU A 233 6.77 -22.96 26.50
N THR A 234 6.53 -21.99 25.62
CA THR A 234 6.49 -20.58 25.99
C THR A 234 5.04 -20.15 26.10
N THR A 235 4.67 -19.62 27.26
CA THR A 235 3.34 -19.11 27.54
C THR A 235 3.44 -17.61 27.80
N THR A 236 2.71 -16.80 27.04
CA THR A 236 2.58 -15.37 27.32
C THR A 236 1.67 -15.19 28.54
N ILE A 237 2.23 -14.73 29.66
CA ILE A 237 1.47 -14.49 30.91
C ILE A 237 0.78 -13.13 30.87
N LYS A 238 1.46 -12.15 30.26
CA LYS A 238 0.93 -10.80 30.10
C LYS A 238 1.36 -10.29 28.73
N GLU A 239 0.37 -9.95 27.90
CA GLU A 239 0.61 -9.27 26.63
C GLU A 239 1.30 -7.92 26.89
N GLY A 240 2.28 -7.61 26.05
CA GLY A 240 2.92 -6.30 26.05
C GLY A 240 1.95 -5.21 25.57
N TYR A 241 2.34 -3.96 25.76
CA TYR A 241 1.62 -2.85 25.15
C TYR A 241 1.69 -2.96 23.64
N VAL A 242 0.52 -3.07 23.00
CA VAL A 242 0.37 -2.98 21.55
C VAL A 242 -0.01 -1.55 21.20
N PRO A 243 0.76 -0.86 20.35
CA PRO A 243 0.42 0.50 19.95
C PRO A 243 -0.92 0.52 19.18
N PRO A 244 -1.69 1.62 19.26
CA PRO A 244 -2.98 1.73 18.55
C PRO A 244 -2.89 1.49 17.04
N ILE A 245 -1.73 1.76 16.45
CA ILE A 245 -1.36 1.45 15.07
C ILE A 245 -0.14 0.53 15.15
N HIS A 246 -0.20 -0.67 14.58
CA HIS A 246 0.89 -1.66 14.67
C HIS A 246 1.09 -2.48 13.40
N ASP A 247 0.15 -2.39 12.47
CA ASP A 247 0.05 -3.18 11.24
C ASP A 247 0.18 -2.31 9.97
N PHE A 248 0.42 -1.01 10.13
CA PHE A 248 0.61 -0.09 9.02
C PHE A 248 2.06 -0.10 8.53
N SER A 249 2.24 -0.39 7.25
CA SER A 249 3.50 -0.25 6.53
C SER A 249 3.23 0.16 5.09
N ILE A 250 4.18 0.83 4.46
CA ILE A 250 4.16 1.17 3.03
C ILE A 250 5.37 0.50 2.40
N THR A 251 5.16 -0.69 1.82
CA THR A 251 6.24 -1.48 1.23
C THR A 251 6.10 -1.55 -0.29
N SER A 252 7.19 -1.43 -1.03
CA SER A 252 7.17 -1.70 -2.47
C SER A 252 6.92 -3.18 -2.77
N LEU A 253 6.66 -3.51 -4.02
CA LEU A 253 6.39 -4.90 -4.46
C LEU A 253 7.58 -5.84 -4.26
N ASP A 254 8.80 -5.32 -4.26
CA ASP A 254 10.05 -6.02 -3.97
C ASP A 254 10.38 -6.07 -2.46
N GLY A 255 9.54 -5.49 -1.61
CA GLY A 255 9.62 -5.59 -0.15
C GLY A 255 10.46 -4.52 0.55
N GLN A 256 10.85 -3.46 -0.15
CA GLN A 256 11.52 -2.32 0.48
C GLN A 256 10.50 -1.45 1.23
N ASP A 257 10.85 -1.04 2.46
CA ASP A 257 10.00 -0.21 3.31
C ASP A 257 10.20 1.29 3.01
N TYR A 258 9.09 1.98 2.75
CA TYR A 258 9.00 3.42 2.47
C TYR A 258 8.13 4.16 3.49
N THR A 259 7.73 3.50 4.59
CA THR A 259 6.79 4.05 5.58
C THR A 259 7.25 5.40 6.10
N ASP A 260 8.47 5.49 6.62
CA ASP A 260 9.03 6.73 7.17
C ASP A 260 9.18 7.82 6.09
N GLU A 261 9.53 7.45 4.86
CA GLU A 261 9.66 8.40 3.74
C GLU A 261 8.33 9.09 3.45
N PHE A 262 7.25 8.33 3.31
CA PHE A 262 5.93 8.89 3.01
C PHE A 262 5.31 9.60 4.21
N LEU A 263 5.50 9.08 5.43
CA LEU A 263 4.99 9.74 6.63
C LEU A 263 5.74 11.05 6.92
N ALA A 264 7.02 11.19 6.57
CA ALA A 264 7.75 12.46 6.73
C ALA A 264 7.34 13.55 5.72
N GLN A 265 6.65 13.20 4.63
CA GLN A 265 6.27 14.16 3.58
C GLN A 265 5.12 15.07 4.00
N LYS A 266 5.18 16.32 3.53
CA LYS A 266 4.22 17.37 3.90
C LYS A 266 2.84 17.23 3.26
N ASN A 267 2.78 16.66 2.06
CA ASN A 267 1.56 16.63 1.25
C ASN A 267 1.48 15.30 0.51
N VAL A 268 0.86 14.31 1.15
CA VAL A 268 0.67 12.97 0.57
C VAL A 268 -0.82 12.66 0.49
N ILE A 269 -1.23 12.01 -0.59
CA ILE A 269 -2.55 11.40 -0.70
C ILE A 269 -2.36 9.90 -0.87
N LEU A 270 -2.97 9.15 0.04
CA LEU A 270 -3.09 7.72 -0.05
C LEU A 270 -4.43 7.39 -0.70
N VAL A 271 -4.38 6.70 -1.83
CA VAL A 271 -5.55 6.06 -2.44
C VAL A 271 -5.58 4.62 -1.97
N ILE A 272 -6.43 4.32 -1.00
CA ILE A 272 -6.50 3.00 -0.38
C ILE A 272 -7.48 2.12 -1.14
N MET A 273 -6.99 1.01 -1.65
CA MET A 273 -7.77 -0.05 -2.27
C MET A 273 -7.39 -1.36 -1.60
N TYR A 274 -7.97 -1.67 -0.44
CA TYR A 274 -7.54 -2.82 0.37
C TYR A 274 -7.57 -4.15 -0.41
N ASN A 275 -8.45 -4.27 -1.41
CA ASN A 275 -8.49 -5.40 -2.32
C ASN A 275 -9.02 -4.93 -3.69
N LEU A 276 -8.18 -5.01 -4.73
CA LEU A 276 -8.49 -4.51 -6.07
C LEU A 276 -9.63 -5.28 -6.74
N VAL A 277 -9.68 -6.61 -6.57
CA VAL A 277 -10.76 -7.46 -7.10
C VAL A 277 -12.12 -7.08 -6.51
N LYS A 278 -12.14 -6.60 -5.25
CA LYS A 278 -13.35 -6.13 -4.56
C LYS A 278 -13.56 -4.62 -4.68
N SER A 279 -12.75 -3.91 -5.47
CA SER A 279 -12.89 -2.46 -5.62
C SER A 279 -14.07 -2.12 -6.52
N GLU A 280 -14.77 -1.03 -6.18
CA GLU A 280 -15.95 -0.61 -6.93
C GLU A 280 -15.53 0.12 -8.21
N ALA A 281 -15.92 -0.42 -9.37
CA ALA A 281 -15.54 0.13 -10.67
C ALA A 281 -16.02 1.58 -10.88
N GLU A 282 -17.16 1.96 -10.30
CA GLU A 282 -17.63 3.35 -10.31
C GLU A 282 -16.71 4.25 -9.49
N GLY A 283 -16.28 3.80 -8.31
CA GLY A 283 -15.32 4.50 -7.48
C GLY A 283 -13.97 4.69 -8.18
N LEU A 284 -13.43 3.65 -8.81
CA LEU A 284 -12.17 3.74 -9.57
C LEU A 284 -12.23 4.77 -10.70
N ARG A 285 -13.39 4.91 -11.37
CA ARG A 285 -13.59 5.98 -12.37
C ARG A 285 -13.72 7.36 -11.71
N ALA A 286 -14.45 7.44 -10.60
CA ALA A 286 -14.73 8.71 -9.93
C ALA A 286 -13.47 9.36 -9.37
N ILE A 287 -12.52 8.57 -8.84
CA ILE A 287 -11.30 9.12 -8.24
C ILE A 287 -10.30 9.67 -9.25
N LYS A 288 -10.37 9.26 -10.53
CA LYS A 288 -9.33 9.55 -11.51
C LYS A 288 -9.03 11.05 -11.64
N GLU A 289 -10.05 11.84 -11.98
CA GLU A 289 -9.89 13.28 -12.24
C GLU A 289 -9.46 14.07 -10.99
N PRO A 290 -10.09 13.89 -9.81
CA PRO A 290 -9.63 14.54 -8.58
C PRO A 290 -8.20 14.18 -8.18
N ILE A 291 -7.80 12.93 -8.37
CA ILE A 291 -6.45 12.46 -8.03
C ILE A 291 -5.40 12.96 -9.03
N ASP A 292 -5.69 12.95 -10.33
CA ASP A 292 -4.83 13.56 -11.35
C ASP A 292 -4.61 15.05 -11.04
N ARG A 293 -5.68 15.77 -10.65
CA ARG A 293 -5.60 17.17 -10.22
C ARG A 293 -4.74 17.35 -8.96
N ALA A 294 -4.80 16.43 -8.00
CA ALA A 294 -3.95 16.52 -6.82
C ALA A 294 -2.46 16.39 -7.16
N MET A 295 -2.12 15.48 -8.07
CA MET A 295 -0.75 15.38 -8.60
C MET A 295 -0.33 16.67 -9.30
N GLU A 296 -1.18 17.25 -10.17
CA GLU A 296 -0.90 18.53 -10.83
C GLU A 296 -0.67 19.69 -9.83
N LEU A 297 -1.32 19.66 -8.68
CA LEU A 297 -1.17 20.64 -7.60
C LEU A 297 0.06 20.39 -6.71
N GLY A 298 0.82 19.32 -6.97
CA GLY A 298 2.09 19.02 -6.30
C GLY A 298 1.99 18.01 -5.16
N TYR A 299 0.84 17.37 -4.94
CA TYR A 299 0.74 16.30 -3.94
C TYR A 299 1.46 15.04 -4.42
N THR A 300 2.18 14.39 -3.53
CA THR A 300 2.61 13.00 -3.75
C THR A 300 1.39 12.11 -3.62
N VAL A 301 1.08 11.32 -4.65
CA VAL A 301 -0.04 10.37 -4.59
C VAL A 301 0.47 8.95 -4.74
N ILE A 302 0.02 8.07 -3.85
CA ILE A 302 0.33 6.64 -3.92
C ILE A 302 -0.93 5.80 -3.70
N GLY A 303 -0.99 4.65 -4.34
CA GLY A 303 -2.00 3.61 -4.10
C GLY A 303 -1.51 2.65 -3.02
N LEU A 304 -2.36 2.28 -2.06
CA LEU A 304 -2.07 1.21 -1.10
C LEU A 304 -3.04 0.04 -1.30
N THR A 305 -2.51 -1.18 -1.39
CA THR A 305 -3.31 -2.39 -1.57
C THR A 305 -2.67 -3.64 -0.96
N ALA A 306 -3.47 -4.65 -0.66
CA ALA A 306 -2.99 -6.01 -0.34
C ALA A 306 -3.07 -6.97 -1.54
N SER A 307 -3.45 -6.46 -2.72
CA SER A 307 -3.62 -7.23 -3.95
C SER A 307 -2.28 -7.50 -4.66
N SER A 308 -2.32 -8.43 -5.62
CA SER A 308 -1.14 -8.87 -6.37
C SER A 308 -0.68 -7.83 -7.40
N GLU A 309 0.56 -7.96 -7.89
CA GLU A 309 1.08 -7.14 -8.98
C GLU A 309 0.25 -7.28 -10.27
N GLU A 310 -0.29 -8.47 -10.54
CA GLU A 310 -1.17 -8.72 -11.69
C GLU A 310 -2.46 -7.89 -11.59
N ASP A 311 -3.11 -7.88 -10.42
CA ASP A 311 -4.31 -7.08 -10.17
C ASP A 311 -4.02 -5.57 -10.29
N ILE A 312 -2.87 -5.14 -9.77
CA ILE A 312 -2.42 -3.74 -9.87
C ILE A 312 -2.30 -3.32 -11.33
N LYS A 313 -1.63 -4.13 -12.15
CA LYS A 313 -1.45 -3.86 -13.57
C LYS A 313 -2.79 -3.78 -14.30
N GLU A 314 -3.68 -4.74 -14.05
CA GLU A 314 -5.02 -4.76 -14.66
C GLU A 314 -5.81 -3.49 -14.32
N VAL A 315 -5.82 -3.08 -13.04
CA VAL A 315 -6.56 -1.88 -12.60
C VAL A 315 -5.91 -0.60 -13.14
N LYS A 316 -4.57 -0.50 -13.14
CA LYS A 316 -3.86 0.66 -13.71
C LYS A 316 -4.18 0.83 -15.18
N ASP A 317 -4.11 -0.24 -15.96
CA ASP A 317 -4.37 -0.21 -17.41
C ASP A 317 -5.84 0.08 -17.72
N THR A 318 -6.78 -0.53 -16.97
CA THR A 318 -8.22 -0.39 -17.21
C THR A 318 -8.75 0.99 -16.87
N PHE A 319 -8.28 1.58 -15.76
CA PHE A 319 -8.78 2.85 -15.26
C PHE A 319 -7.81 4.02 -15.51
N ASN A 320 -6.66 3.77 -16.15
CA ASN A 320 -5.64 4.75 -16.49
C ASN A 320 -5.18 5.55 -15.25
N LEU A 321 -4.80 4.83 -14.18
CA LEU A 321 -4.36 5.43 -12.92
C LEU A 321 -2.87 5.79 -12.99
N ASN A 322 -2.56 7.08 -12.80
CA ASN A 322 -1.22 7.64 -13.05
C ASN A 322 -0.31 7.69 -11.80
N PHE A 323 -0.57 6.85 -10.80
CA PHE A 323 0.21 6.79 -9.57
C PHE A 323 0.74 5.38 -9.32
N ASP A 324 1.74 5.29 -8.45
CA ASP A 324 2.40 4.04 -8.11
C ASP A 324 1.73 3.36 -6.92
N PHE A 325 1.79 2.03 -6.91
CA PHE A 325 1.17 1.21 -5.89
C PHE A 325 2.22 0.65 -4.95
N TYR A 326 1.84 0.61 -3.68
CA TYR A 326 2.59 0.00 -2.59
C TYR A 326 1.67 -0.98 -1.86
N THR A 327 2.31 -1.86 -1.10
CA THR A 327 1.70 -2.95 -0.37
C THR A 327 1.56 -2.60 1.10
N THR A 328 0.43 -3.02 1.67
CA THR A 328 0.09 -2.91 3.10
C THR A 328 -0.87 -4.05 3.44
N ASP A 329 -0.90 -4.51 4.69
CA ASP A 329 -1.85 -5.55 5.14
C ASP A 329 -3.33 -5.17 4.89
N GLU A 330 -4.14 -6.14 4.46
CA GLU A 330 -5.55 -5.91 4.13
C GLU A 330 -6.36 -5.47 5.36
N THR A 331 -6.05 -6.00 6.54
CA THR A 331 -6.71 -5.66 7.81
C THR A 331 -6.36 -4.25 8.24
N ALA A 332 -5.08 -3.86 8.09
CA ALA A 332 -4.63 -2.50 8.33
C ALA A 332 -5.38 -1.52 7.41
N LEU A 333 -5.41 -1.76 6.10
CA LEU A 333 -6.09 -0.89 5.13
C LEU A 333 -7.59 -0.77 5.38
N LYS A 334 -8.27 -1.88 5.69
CA LYS A 334 -9.69 -1.84 6.12
C LYS A 334 -9.85 -0.95 7.34
N THR A 335 -8.95 -1.04 8.31
CA THR A 335 -8.98 -0.23 9.54
C THR A 335 -8.72 1.24 9.26
N VAL A 336 -7.83 1.56 8.32
CA VAL A 336 -7.60 2.95 7.90
C VAL A 336 -8.88 3.56 7.33
N ILE A 337 -9.59 2.91 6.40
CA ILE A 337 -10.76 3.52 5.75
C ILE A 337 -11.83 2.48 5.34
N ARG A 338 -13.11 2.82 5.53
CA ARG A 338 -14.25 1.95 5.16
C ARG A 338 -14.72 2.24 3.73
N SER A 339 -13.79 2.26 2.78
CA SER A 339 -14.09 2.50 1.37
C SER A 339 -13.03 1.81 0.48
N ASN A 340 -13.43 1.42 -0.74
CA ASN A 340 -12.60 0.66 -1.67
C ASN A 340 -12.94 1.02 -3.14
N PRO A 341 -12.42 2.15 -3.68
CA PRO A 341 -11.31 2.94 -3.17
C PRO A 341 -11.69 3.98 -2.10
N GLY A 342 -10.81 4.26 -1.15
CA GLY A 342 -10.91 5.38 -0.20
C GLY A 342 -9.74 6.35 -0.34
N ILE A 343 -9.93 7.62 0.03
CA ILE A 343 -8.90 8.65 -0.08
C ILE A 343 -8.51 9.11 1.33
N VAL A 344 -7.21 9.20 1.60
CA VAL A 344 -6.66 9.73 2.86
C VAL A 344 -5.61 10.78 2.54
N GLN A 345 -5.82 12.00 3.02
CA GLN A 345 -4.83 13.08 2.90
C GLN A 345 -3.96 13.12 4.15
N LEU A 346 -2.64 13.12 3.96
CA LEU A 346 -1.65 13.19 5.02
C LEU A 346 -0.80 14.45 4.93
N LYS A 347 -0.38 14.92 6.11
CA LYS A 347 0.63 15.96 6.29
C LYS A 347 1.56 15.57 7.43
N GLU A 348 2.81 15.23 7.12
CA GLU A 348 3.83 14.79 8.09
C GLU A 348 3.26 13.67 9.00
N GLY A 349 2.64 12.67 8.38
CA GLY A 349 2.03 11.51 9.03
C GLY A 349 0.69 11.79 9.71
N THR A 350 0.26 13.04 9.81
CA THR A 350 -1.06 13.41 10.35
C THR A 350 -2.14 13.30 9.28
N ILE A 351 -3.21 12.58 9.60
CA ILE A 351 -4.41 12.46 8.78
C ILE A 351 -5.16 13.79 8.82
N VAL A 352 -5.18 14.48 7.69
CA VAL A 352 -5.85 15.78 7.54
C VAL A 352 -7.28 15.60 7.07
N ASP A 353 -7.51 14.64 6.18
CA ASP A 353 -8.82 14.37 5.63
C ASP A 353 -8.97 12.90 5.19
N LYS A 354 -10.22 12.42 5.15
CA LYS A 354 -10.61 11.07 4.74
C LYS A 354 -11.94 11.09 4.01
N LEU A 355 -11.96 10.52 2.81
CA LEU A 355 -13.13 10.56 1.94
C LEU A 355 -13.49 9.19 1.39
N HIS A 356 -14.79 8.91 1.35
CA HIS A 356 -15.33 7.88 0.48
C HIS A 356 -15.11 8.29 -0.98
N TRP A 357 -15.02 7.34 -1.91
CA TRP A 357 -14.96 7.71 -3.34
C TRP A 357 -16.21 8.47 -3.83
N ASN A 358 -17.35 8.37 -3.14
CA ASN A 358 -18.54 9.18 -3.44
C ASN A 358 -18.32 10.66 -3.15
N ASP A 359 -17.45 10.95 -2.19
CA ASP A 359 -17.16 12.28 -1.65
C ASP A 359 -15.85 12.83 -2.18
N VAL A 360 -15.21 12.15 -3.14
CA VAL A 360 -13.89 12.55 -3.67
C VAL A 360 -13.88 13.96 -4.26
N ASN A 361 -15.03 14.47 -4.71
CA ASN A 361 -15.16 15.84 -5.21
C ASN A 361 -15.09 16.90 -4.10
N GLU A 362 -15.25 16.50 -2.83
CA GLU A 362 -15.10 17.36 -1.66
C GLU A 362 -13.63 17.48 -1.23
N LEU A 363 -12.71 16.75 -1.88
CA LEU A 363 -11.28 16.79 -1.59
C LEU A 363 -10.71 18.21 -1.72
N GLU A 364 -10.35 18.79 -0.58
CA GLU A 364 -9.77 20.12 -0.51
C GLU A 364 -8.28 20.09 -0.88
N LEU A 365 -7.96 20.64 -2.04
CA LEU A 365 -6.59 20.70 -2.58
C LEU A 365 -6.10 22.13 -2.67
N GLN A 366 -4.85 22.34 -2.24
CA GLN A 366 -4.14 23.60 -2.39
C GLN A 366 -2.90 23.38 -3.25
N LYS A 367 -2.44 24.39 -3.99
CA LYS A 367 -1.18 24.27 -4.70
C LYS A 367 -0.04 24.20 -3.68
N VAL A 368 0.75 23.14 -3.74
CA VAL A 368 1.85 22.87 -2.82
C VAL A 368 3.16 22.72 -3.58
N GLU A 369 4.28 22.93 -2.89
CA GLU A 369 5.59 22.57 -3.44
C GLU A 369 5.72 21.05 -3.45
N PRO A 370 5.97 20.44 -4.62
CA PRO A 370 6.03 18.99 -4.72
C PRO A 370 7.29 18.44 -4.07
N ALA A 371 7.17 17.31 -3.38
CA ALA A 371 8.27 16.66 -2.67
C ALA A 371 9.32 16.05 -3.63
N LYS A 372 8.91 15.69 -4.85
CA LYS A 372 9.74 15.25 -5.97
C LYS A 372 9.34 16.05 -7.22
N PRO A 373 10.22 16.29 -8.21
CA PRO A 373 9.84 17.00 -9.44
C PRO A 373 8.62 16.34 -10.11
N LEU A 374 7.63 17.14 -10.52
CA LEU A 374 6.46 16.63 -11.24
C LEU A 374 6.89 16.11 -12.62
N LEU A 375 6.97 14.79 -12.76
CA LEU A 375 7.34 14.14 -14.01
C LEU A 375 6.20 14.24 -15.04
N ASN A 376 6.56 14.45 -16.31
CA ASN A 376 5.64 14.34 -17.44
C ASN A 376 5.38 12.87 -17.75
N GLN A 377 4.42 12.27 -17.03
CA GLN A 377 4.09 10.84 -17.12
C GLN A 377 3.72 10.38 -18.53
N ARG A 378 3.04 11.24 -19.31
CA ARG A 378 2.72 10.94 -20.71
C ARG A 378 3.99 10.80 -21.55
N LEU A 379 4.91 11.76 -21.43
CA LEU A 379 6.17 11.72 -22.15
C LEU A 379 7.04 10.55 -21.68
N LYS A 380 7.08 10.29 -20.36
CA LYS A 380 7.75 9.12 -19.78
C LYS A 380 7.27 7.82 -20.45
N GLY A 381 5.96 7.56 -20.44
CA GLY A 381 5.41 6.35 -21.05
C GLY A 381 5.69 6.22 -22.55
N GLN A 382 5.74 7.34 -23.27
CA GLN A 382 6.15 7.34 -24.69
C GLN A 382 7.63 6.98 -24.88
N LEU A 383 8.52 7.52 -24.04
CA LEU A 383 9.95 7.24 -24.08
C LEU A 383 10.25 5.77 -23.69
N ASP A 384 9.61 5.25 -22.65
CA ASP A 384 9.76 3.87 -22.20
C ASP A 384 9.33 2.88 -23.30
N SER A 385 8.23 3.19 -24.00
CA SER A 385 7.75 2.40 -25.13
C SER A 385 8.75 2.39 -26.29
N ILE A 386 9.39 3.53 -26.58
CA ILE A 386 10.40 3.63 -27.64
C ILE A 386 11.63 2.80 -27.31
N VAL A 387 12.13 2.87 -26.07
CA VAL A 387 13.29 2.07 -25.64
C VAL A 387 12.98 0.59 -25.70
N SER A 388 11.80 0.17 -25.22
CA SER A 388 11.38 -1.23 -25.26
C SER A 388 11.32 -1.77 -26.70
N LEU A 389 10.71 -1.03 -27.62
CA LEU A 389 10.59 -1.44 -29.03
C LEU A 389 11.94 -1.42 -29.75
N ASP A 390 12.77 -0.39 -29.52
CA ASP A 390 14.11 -0.29 -30.11
C ASP A 390 15.02 -1.44 -29.67
N GLN A 391 15.03 -1.76 -28.37
CA GLN A 391 15.90 -2.82 -27.84
C GLN A 391 15.41 -4.22 -28.18
N LYS A 392 14.09 -4.43 -28.27
CA LYS A 392 13.53 -5.71 -28.70
C LYS A 392 13.98 -6.05 -30.12
N GLY A 393 13.93 -5.09 -31.05
CA GLY A 393 14.37 -5.30 -32.42
C GLY A 393 15.86 -5.63 -32.58
N ARG A 394 16.70 -5.18 -31.65
CA ARG A 394 18.16 -5.41 -31.68
C ARG A 394 18.59 -6.74 -31.06
N ASN A 395 17.77 -7.32 -30.18
CA ASN A 395 18.09 -8.54 -29.44
C ASN A 395 17.45 -9.81 -30.04
N GLU A 396 16.49 -9.66 -30.94
CA GLU A 396 15.81 -10.76 -31.62
C GLU A 396 16.32 -10.87 -33.08
N ASP A 397 16.63 -12.09 -33.54
CA ASP A 397 16.97 -12.38 -34.95
C ASP A 397 15.78 -12.18 -35.91
N GLU A 398 14.69 -11.54 -35.46
CA GLU A 398 13.42 -11.38 -36.17
C GLU A 398 13.34 -10.12 -37.05
N ILE A 399 14.22 -9.12 -36.85
CA ILE A 399 14.16 -7.83 -37.57
C ILE A 399 15.38 -7.65 -38.47
N SER A 400 15.15 -7.30 -39.74
CA SER A 400 16.21 -7.01 -40.70
C SER A 400 16.87 -5.65 -40.44
N TRP A 401 18.10 -5.48 -40.95
CA TRP A 401 18.82 -4.19 -40.83
C TRP A 401 18.06 -3.03 -41.48
N GLU A 402 17.33 -3.29 -42.56
CA GLU A 402 16.49 -2.28 -43.25
C GLU A 402 15.30 -1.85 -42.37
N GLU A 403 14.67 -2.79 -41.67
CA GLU A 403 13.57 -2.50 -40.74
C GLU A 403 14.07 -1.73 -39.51
N GLN A 404 15.24 -2.09 -38.98
CA GLN A 404 15.87 -1.33 -37.88
C GLN A 404 16.15 0.12 -38.28
N GLN A 405 16.62 0.37 -39.52
CA GLN A 405 16.83 1.74 -40.01
C GLN A 405 15.54 2.56 -40.07
N VAL A 406 14.42 1.93 -40.44
CA VAL A 406 13.11 2.60 -40.45
C VAL A 406 12.65 2.94 -39.04
N ILE A 407 12.86 2.05 -38.08
CA ILE A 407 12.59 2.28 -36.65
C ILE A 407 13.44 3.44 -36.13
N ASP A 408 14.75 3.41 -36.38
CA ASP A 408 15.70 4.45 -35.93
C ASP A 408 15.33 5.82 -36.50
N SER A 409 14.97 5.89 -37.79
CA SER A 409 14.50 7.13 -38.42
C SER A 409 13.19 7.65 -37.81
N THR A 410 12.24 6.77 -37.51
CA THR A 410 10.94 7.15 -36.93
C THR A 410 11.09 7.64 -35.50
N ASN A 411 11.90 6.93 -34.70
CA ASN A 411 12.22 7.31 -33.33
C ASN A 411 12.95 8.66 -33.30
N THR A 412 13.90 8.89 -34.22
CA THR A 412 14.60 10.18 -34.34
C THR A 412 13.60 11.32 -34.55
N VAL A 413 12.64 11.20 -35.49
CA VAL A 413 11.63 12.23 -35.73
C VAL A 413 10.77 12.53 -34.49
N PHE A 414 10.46 11.51 -33.68
CA PHE A 414 9.75 11.73 -32.42
C PHE A 414 10.62 12.49 -31.41
N ILE A 415 11.87 12.07 -31.22
CA ILE A 415 12.80 12.71 -30.27
C ILE A 415 13.09 14.16 -30.67
N GLU A 416 13.20 14.47 -31.96
CA GLU A 416 13.36 15.86 -32.42
C GLU A 416 12.16 16.73 -31.99
N LYS A 417 10.93 16.22 -32.09
CA LYS A 417 9.74 16.95 -31.59
C LYS A 417 9.77 17.13 -30.07
N VAL A 418 10.30 16.15 -29.34
CA VAL A 418 10.47 16.26 -27.88
C VAL A 418 11.50 17.36 -27.57
N PHE A 419 12.64 17.38 -28.27
CA PHE A 419 13.65 18.42 -28.10
C PHE A 419 13.12 19.81 -28.43
N ASP A 420 12.34 19.97 -29.50
CA ASP A 420 11.73 21.25 -29.89
C ASP A 420 10.75 21.78 -28.84
N THR A 421 10.08 20.87 -28.11
CA THR A 421 9.04 21.23 -27.14
C THR A 421 9.59 21.41 -25.72
N TYR A 422 10.51 20.55 -25.30
CA TYR A 422 10.92 20.39 -23.90
C TYR A 422 12.42 20.56 -23.66
N GLY A 423 13.24 20.68 -24.72
CA GLY A 423 14.68 20.46 -24.59
C GLY A 423 15.00 18.99 -24.33
N TYR A 424 16.15 18.69 -23.72
CA TYR A 424 16.50 17.31 -23.39
C TYR A 424 15.52 16.77 -22.31
N PRO A 425 14.86 15.62 -22.52
CA PRO A 425 13.94 15.04 -21.53
C PRO A 425 14.74 14.36 -20.41
N GLY A 426 15.27 15.17 -19.51
CA GLY A 426 16.11 14.76 -18.38
C GLY A 426 15.35 14.13 -17.22
N LYS A 427 16.10 13.67 -16.21
CA LYS A 427 15.53 13.04 -15.01
C LYS A 427 14.51 13.92 -14.29
N SER A 428 14.64 15.24 -14.34
CA SER A 428 13.67 16.15 -13.72
C SER A 428 12.33 16.21 -14.46
N LEU A 429 12.31 15.83 -15.75
CA LEU A 429 11.11 15.83 -16.58
C LEU A 429 10.48 14.44 -16.72
N VAL A 430 11.28 13.38 -16.81
CA VAL A 430 10.76 12.02 -17.12
C VAL A 430 11.21 10.94 -16.13
N GLY A 431 11.97 11.30 -15.10
CA GLY A 431 12.51 10.36 -14.12
C GLY A 431 13.86 9.78 -14.56
N GLU A 432 14.60 9.26 -13.60
CA GLU A 432 15.98 8.78 -13.81
C GLU A 432 16.04 7.62 -14.82
N GLU A 433 15.13 6.64 -14.68
CA GLU A 433 15.06 5.46 -15.56
C GLU A 433 14.90 5.85 -17.04
N SER A 434 14.00 6.79 -17.33
CA SER A 434 13.64 7.17 -18.70
C SER A 434 14.52 8.29 -19.27
N SER A 435 15.36 8.92 -18.44
CA SER A 435 16.21 10.07 -18.82
C SER A 435 17.21 9.74 -19.95
N SER A 436 17.58 8.47 -20.10
CA SER A 436 18.55 8.01 -21.11
C SER A 436 17.91 7.67 -22.46
N ALA A 437 16.58 7.64 -22.56
CA ALA A 437 15.86 7.20 -23.76
C ALA A 437 16.19 8.02 -25.01
N ALA A 438 16.18 9.35 -24.88
CA ALA A 438 16.49 10.24 -26.00
C ALA A 438 17.95 10.10 -26.46
N TRP A 439 18.89 9.94 -25.53
CA TRP A 439 20.29 9.67 -25.86
C TRP A 439 20.45 8.37 -26.66
N LEU A 440 19.77 7.30 -26.25
CA LEU A 440 19.85 5.99 -26.91
C LEU A 440 19.45 6.08 -28.38
N VAL A 441 18.34 6.78 -28.67
CA VAL A 441 17.87 6.99 -30.05
C VAL A 441 18.88 7.80 -30.85
N ILE A 442 19.34 8.93 -30.33
CA ILE A 442 20.20 9.84 -31.11
C ILE A 442 21.58 9.23 -31.35
N GLN A 443 22.13 8.42 -30.44
CA GLN A 443 23.43 7.80 -30.64
C GLN A 443 23.47 6.89 -31.88
N HIS A 444 22.33 6.33 -32.28
CA HIS A 444 22.17 5.48 -33.46
C HIS A 444 21.72 6.25 -34.72
N SER A 445 21.59 7.59 -34.64
CA SER A 445 21.18 8.44 -35.75
C SER A 445 22.36 9.10 -36.48
N ASP A 446 22.09 9.75 -37.61
CA ASP A 446 23.03 10.66 -38.30
C ASP A 446 23.05 12.08 -37.69
N LYS A 447 22.38 12.30 -36.55
CA LYS A 447 22.17 13.60 -35.91
C LYS A 447 23.04 13.85 -34.68
N ILE A 448 24.05 13.01 -34.44
CA ILE A 448 24.92 13.10 -33.26
C ILE A 448 25.50 14.51 -33.12
N ASP A 449 26.14 15.04 -34.17
CA ASP A 449 26.78 16.36 -34.15
C ASP A 449 25.79 17.51 -33.91
N GLN A 450 24.55 17.35 -34.35
CA GLN A 450 23.49 18.34 -34.21
C GLN A 450 23.02 18.47 -32.75
N TYR A 451 22.89 17.34 -32.03
CA TYR A 451 22.33 17.32 -30.68
C TYR A 451 23.35 17.12 -29.56
N LEU A 452 24.62 16.88 -29.88
CA LEU A 452 25.69 16.77 -28.88
C LEU A 452 25.76 17.98 -27.92
N PRO A 453 25.62 19.26 -28.36
CA PRO A 453 25.62 20.39 -27.43
C PRO A 453 24.48 20.32 -26.39
N LEU A 454 23.27 19.94 -26.81
CA LEU A 454 22.10 19.80 -25.94
C LEU A 454 22.30 18.69 -24.91
N ILE A 455 22.88 17.57 -25.33
CA ILE A 455 23.16 16.41 -24.47
C ILE A 455 24.27 16.72 -23.46
N LYS A 456 25.30 17.49 -23.87
CA LYS A 456 26.34 17.97 -22.94
C LYS A 456 25.76 18.92 -21.90
N GLU A 457 24.90 19.85 -22.31
CA GLU A 457 24.21 20.75 -21.38
C GLU A 457 23.34 19.98 -20.38
N ALA A 458 22.61 18.95 -20.83
CA ALA A 458 21.84 18.08 -19.96
C ALA A 458 22.72 17.34 -18.95
N ALA A 459 23.84 16.77 -19.40
CA ALA A 459 24.80 16.10 -18.53
C ALA A 459 25.44 17.04 -17.49
N GLU A 460 25.78 18.27 -17.88
CA GLU A 460 26.31 19.30 -16.97
C GLU A 460 25.29 19.72 -15.90
N LYS A 461 23.99 19.62 -16.21
CA LYS A 461 22.88 19.86 -15.27
C LYS A 461 22.49 18.62 -14.47
N ASP A 462 23.24 17.52 -14.58
CA ASP A 462 22.95 16.24 -13.92
C ASP A 462 21.57 15.66 -14.34
N GLU A 463 21.10 15.99 -15.54
CA GLU A 463 19.82 15.49 -16.09
C GLU A 463 19.96 14.09 -16.72
N ILE A 464 21.20 13.70 -17.04
CA ILE A 464 21.61 12.37 -17.51
C ILE A 464 23.01 12.03 -16.99
N PRO A 465 23.39 10.74 -16.90
CA PRO A 465 24.75 10.36 -16.52
C PRO A 465 25.80 10.96 -17.47
N PHE A 466 26.79 11.66 -16.92
CA PHE A 466 27.81 12.38 -17.70
C PHE A 466 28.59 11.47 -18.68
N ARG A 467 28.82 10.21 -18.29
CA ARG A 467 29.42 9.17 -19.15
C ARG A 467 28.72 9.01 -20.50
N LEU A 468 27.41 9.23 -20.58
CA LEU A 468 26.64 9.12 -21.83
C LEU A 468 27.02 10.25 -22.80
N ALA A 469 27.13 11.48 -22.31
CA ALA A 469 27.60 12.61 -23.10
C ALA A 469 29.06 12.42 -23.55
N ALA A 470 29.92 11.92 -22.66
CA ALA A 470 31.32 11.59 -22.97
C ALA A 470 31.46 10.53 -24.08
N MET A 471 30.65 9.46 -24.03
CA MET A 471 30.63 8.44 -25.08
C MET A 471 30.20 8.99 -26.44
N MET A 472 29.19 9.87 -26.44
CA MET A 472 28.67 10.47 -27.65
C MET A 472 29.62 11.49 -28.27
N GLU A 473 30.35 12.25 -27.43
CA GLU A 473 31.41 13.16 -27.85
C GLU A 473 32.55 12.41 -28.55
N ASP A 474 33.04 11.34 -27.96
CA ASP A 474 34.07 10.50 -28.58
C ASP A 474 33.59 9.91 -29.93
N ARG A 475 32.31 9.51 -30.03
CA ARG A 475 31.70 9.02 -31.27
C ARG A 475 31.69 10.08 -32.36
N SER A 476 31.24 11.30 -32.03
CA SER A 476 31.28 12.46 -32.93
C SER A 476 32.72 12.73 -33.39
N LEU A 477 33.69 12.73 -32.48
CA LEU A 477 35.10 12.97 -32.80
C LEU A 477 35.66 11.90 -33.74
N MET A 478 35.40 10.62 -33.47
CA MET A 478 35.81 9.53 -34.35
C MET A 478 35.18 9.65 -35.75
N GLN A 479 33.88 9.93 -35.85
CA GLN A 479 33.17 10.11 -37.13
C GLN A 479 33.74 11.29 -37.93
N ASN A 480 34.16 12.34 -37.24
CA ASN A 480 34.81 13.51 -37.82
C ASN A 480 36.33 13.36 -38.00
N ASN A 481 36.87 12.15 -37.84
CA ASN A 481 38.30 11.82 -37.97
C ASN A 481 39.22 12.67 -37.06
N LYS A 482 38.77 12.96 -35.84
CA LYS A 482 39.50 13.69 -34.79
C LYS A 482 39.84 12.75 -33.63
N GLU A 483 40.82 13.13 -32.83
CA GLU A 483 41.16 12.40 -31.60
C GLU A 483 39.99 12.46 -30.62
N GLN A 484 39.69 11.33 -29.98
CA GLN A 484 38.68 11.23 -28.94
C GLN A 484 39.25 11.68 -27.57
N ILE A 485 38.39 11.90 -26.57
CA ILE A 485 38.77 12.46 -25.27
C ILE A 485 38.81 11.40 -24.17
N TYR A 486 37.85 10.47 -24.16
CA TYR A 486 37.62 9.51 -23.06
C TYR A 486 37.95 8.05 -23.42
N GLY A 487 38.24 7.75 -24.70
CA GLY A 487 38.65 6.42 -25.14
C GLY A 487 37.51 5.42 -25.27
N THR A 488 36.29 5.89 -25.53
CA THR A 488 35.09 5.04 -25.56
C THR A 488 34.82 4.40 -26.92
N GLN A 489 35.45 4.86 -27.99
CA GLN A 489 35.24 4.32 -29.34
C GLN A 489 36.39 3.41 -29.76
N GLY A 490 36.04 2.18 -30.14
CA GLY A 490 36.91 1.21 -30.78
C GLY A 490 36.59 1.05 -32.26
N THR A 491 37.58 0.63 -33.04
CA THR A 491 37.39 0.30 -34.46
C THR A 491 38.30 -0.86 -34.87
N VAL A 492 37.99 -1.48 -36.01
CA VAL A 492 38.84 -2.50 -36.62
C VAL A 492 39.34 -1.97 -37.95
N ILE A 493 40.65 -1.79 -38.07
CA ILE A 493 41.28 -1.30 -39.30
C ILE A 493 41.80 -2.47 -40.11
N THR A 494 41.40 -2.57 -41.38
CA THR A 494 42.02 -3.48 -42.33
C THR A 494 43.25 -2.81 -42.94
N THR A 495 44.43 -3.32 -42.60
CA THR A 495 45.72 -2.84 -43.12
C THR A 495 45.94 -3.25 -44.58
N LYS A 496 46.95 -2.63 -45.23
CA LYS A 496 47.39 -2.94 -46.61
C LYS A 496 47.59 -4.44 -46.90
N ASN A 497 48.03 -5.21 -45.90
CA ASN A 497 48.32 -6.64 -46.03
C ASN A 497 47.09 -7.53 -45.74
N ASN A 498 45.88 -6.96 -45.78
CA ASN A 498 44.62 -7.63 -45.47
C ASN A 498 44.55 -8.17 -44.03
N LYS A 499 45.35 -7.60 -43.12
CA LYS A 499 45.32 -7.92 -41.69
C LYS A 499 44.44 -6.93 -40.96
N THR A 500 43.51 -7.42 -40.15
CA THR A 500 42.66 -6.61 -39.27
C THR A 500 43.41 -6.27 -37.98
N VAL A 501 43.32 -5.01 -37.58
CA VAL A 501 43.90 -4.48 -36.35
C VAL A 501 42.76 -3.83 -35.56
N PRO A 502 42.21 -4.52 -34.53
CA PRO A 502 41.32 -3.88 -33.58
C PRO A 502 42.13 -2.88 -32.73
N LEU A 503 41.60 -1.68 -32.57
CA LEU A 503 42.21 -0.65 -31.73
C LEU A 503 41.16 0.30 -31.16
N ILE A 504 41.48 0.91 -30.02
CA ILE A 504 40.78 2.10 -29.53
C ILE A 504 41.20 3.28 -30.41
N TRP A 505 40.23 4.07 -30.86
CA TRP A 505 40.49 5.23 -31.71
C TRP A 505 41.47 6.22 -31.02
N PRO A 506 42.34 6.93 -31.75
CA PRO A 506 43.35 7.81 -31.15
C PRO A 506 42.77 8.77 -30.11
N ILE A 507 43.38 8.80 -28.92
CA ILE A 507 42.94 9.60 -27.78
C ILE A 507 43.86 10.80 -27.62
N LYS A 508 43.27 11.99 -27.48
CA LYS A 508 44.01 13.21 -27.19
C LYS A 508 44.54 13.16 -25.76
N ASN A 509 45.85 13.39 -25.57
CA ASN A 509 46.52 13.32 -24.27
C ASN A 509 46.18 12.00 -23.52
N PRO A 510 46.64 10.84 -24.03
CA PRO A 510 46.25 9.53 -23.50
C PRO A 510 46.75 9.29 -22.07
N GLU A 511 47.82 9.96 -21.64
CA GLU A 511 48.39 9.81 -20.30
C GLU A 511 47.38 10.14 -19.18
N ASP A 512 46.50 11.12 -19.40
CA ASP A 512 45.53 11.59 -18.40
C ASP A 512 44.11 11.01 -18.64
N VAL A 513 43.97 10.05 -19.55
CA VAL A 513 42.64 9.56 -19.97
C VAL A 513 41.86 8.91 -18.84
N ASN A 514 42.53 8.14 -17.99
CA ASN A 514 41.88 7.44 -16.89
C ASN A 514 41.38 8.40 -15.80
N GLU A 515 42.04 9.54 -15.60
CA GLU A 515 41.53 10.62 -14.74
C GLU A 515 40.25 11.24 -15.32
N ARG A 516 40.24 11.54 -16.63
CA ARG A 516 39.05 12.05 -17.32
C ARG A 516 37.89 11.05 -17.31
N ARG A 517 38.19 9.76 -17.47
CA ARG A 517 37.20 8.68 -17.41
C ARG A 517 36.57 8.57 -16.02
N ASN A 518 37.38 8.57 -14.98
CA ASN A 518 36.89 8.54 -13.60
C ASN A 518 36.01 9.77 -13.30
N ALA A 519 36.47 10.98 -13.68
CA ALA A 519 35.69 12.21 -13.51
C ALA A 519 34.35 12.21 -14.28
N ALA A 520 34.29 11.51 -15.42
CA ALA A 520 33.08 11.34 -16.22
C ALA A 520 32.15 10.21 -15.73
N GLY A 521 32.53 9.44 -14.71
CA GLY A 521 31.72 8.37 -14.13
C GLY A 521 31.84 7.01 -14.84
N PHE A 522 33.01 6.71 -15.43
CA PHE A 522 33.33 5.37 -15.92
C PHE A 522 34.03 4.53 -14.84
N ASP A 523 33.57 3.30 -14.64
CA ASP A 523 34.09 2.40 -13.60
C ASP A 523 35.35 1.61 -14.02
N SER A 524 35.76 1.74 -15.29
CA SER A 524 36.90 1.00 -15.85
C SER A 524 37.93 1.92 -16.49
N THR A 525 39.18 1.51 -16.37
CA THR A 525 40.31 2.11 -17.11
C THR A 525 40.16 1.86 -18.61
N VAL A 526 40.85 2.66 -19.44
CA VAL A 526 40.82 2.46 -20.91
C VAL A 526 41.42 1.11 -21.29
N GLU A 527 42.36 0.60 -20.52
CA GLU A 527 42.97 -0.72 -20.66
C GLU A 527 41.95 -1.85 -20.46
N GLU A 528 41.22 -1.82 -19.34
CA GLU A 528 40.17 -2.78 -19.02
C GLU A 528 39.02 -2.71 -20.04
N TYR A 529 38.65 -1.49 -20.44
CA TYR A 529 37.63 -1.26 -21.44
C TYR A 529 38.03 -1.80 -22.81
N CYS A 530 39.27 -1.57 -23.25
CA CYS A 530 39.81 -2.11 -24.50
C CYS A 530 39.81 -3.64 -24.49
N GLN A 531 40.23 -4.26 -23.38
CA GLN A 531 40.20 -5.70 -23.23
C GLN A 531 38.77 -6.27 -23.30
N GLY A 532 37.80 -5.61 -22.67
CA GLY A 532 36.39 -6.01 -22.71
C GLY A 532 35.73 -5.80 -24.07
N LEU A 533 36.00 -4.69 -24.74
CA LEU A 533 35.38 -4.32 -26.03
C LEU A 533 35.98 -5.08 -27.21
N LEU A 534 37.31 -5.20 -27.25
CA LEU A 534 38.05 -5.66 -28.43
C LEU A 534 38.85 -6.95 -28.19
N GLY A 535 38.98 -7.40 -26.94
CA GLY A 535 39.75 -8.61 -26.59
C GLY A 535 41.26 -8.47 -26.77
N VAL A 536 41.78 -7.24 -26.84
CA VAL A 536 43.21 -6.95 -27.07
C VAL A 536 43.77 -5.99 -26.02
N GLU A 537 45.07 -6.09 -25.80
CA GLU A 537 45.82 -5.15 -24.97
C GLU A 537 45.76 -3.74 -25.58
N TYR A 538 45.45 -2.76 -24.74
CA TYR A 538 45.37 -1.36 -25.15
C TYR A 538 46.74 -0.86 -25.62
N LYS A 539 46.74 -0.17 -26.77
CA LYS A 539 47.91 0.48 -27.34
C LYS A 539 47.53 1.88 -27.78
N VAL A 540 48.41 2.83 -27.48
CA VAL A 540 48.28 4.21 -27.92
C VAL A 540 48.59 4.29 -29.41
N TYR A 541 47.67 4.86 -30.18
CA TYR A 541 47.86 5.18 -31.58
C TYR A 541 47.63 6.66 -31.82
N THR A 542 48.40 7.25 -32.74
CA THR A 542 48.15 8.59 -33.28
C THR A 542 47.19 8.51 -34.47
N LEU A 543 46.51 9.63 -34.77
CA LEU A 543 45.70 9.73 -36.00
C LEU A 543 46.53 9.49 -37.26
N GLU A 544 47.79 9.91 -37.28
CA GLU A 544 48.68 9.70 -38.42
C GLU A 544 48.95 8.21 -38.65
N GLU A 545 49.27 7.45 -37.59
CA GLU A 545 49.47 6.00 -37.66
C GLU A 545 48.20 5.29 -38.14
N VAL A 546 47.05 5.64 -37.57
CA VAL A 546 45.75 5.07 -37.95
C VAL A 546 45.39 5.38 -39.40
N ASN A 547 45.65 6.60 -39.88
CA ASN A 547 45.39 6.98 -41.27
C ASN A 547 46.37 6.31 -42.25
N ASN A 548 47.64 6.15 -41.87
CA ASN A 548 48.65 5.43 -42.65
C ASN A 548 48.34 3.93 -42.78
N MET A 549 47.66 3.34 -41.79
CA MET A 549 47.15 1.97 -41.88
C MET A 549 45.98 1.83 -42.87
N LYS A 550 45.18 2.90 -43.04
CA LYS A 550 43.99 2.94 -43.93
C LYS A 550 44.32 3.30 -45.39
N GLN A 551 45.29 4.19 -45.64
CA GLN A 551 45.59 4.70 -46.99
C GLN A 551 46.31 3.65 -47.84
N LYS A 552 45.96 3.53 -49.13
CA LYS A 552 46.64 2.69 -50.14
C LYS A 552 48.11 3.09 -50.32
#